data_AF-A0A836BFJ5-F1
#
_entry.id   AF-A0A836BFJ5-F1
#
_cell.length_a   1.000
_cell.length_b   1.000
_cell.length_c   1.000
_cell.angle_alpha   90.00
_cell.angle_beta   90.00
_cell.angle_gamma   90.00
#
_symmetry.space_group_name_H-M   'P 1'
#
loop_
_entity.id
_entity.type
_entity.pdbx_description
1 polymer ?
#
loop_
_entity_poly.entity_id
_entity_poly.type
_entity_poly.pdbx_seq_one_letter_code
_entity_poly.pdbx_strand_id
1 'polypeptide(L)'
;MGLKPKIIGYISVGVGIAMVFGVYTLIDSADKNHQSIFHVTLADPTMYQNGVFTDSFEIQEGSYYFAFVPNGDSPQTIAIFLQGPNYYYTERFVLHSDFHDTGISEYYTWSYIGDEESTIKIPSSQLIQITINPHENYDGPVSISLKRIL
;
A
#
# COMPACT_ATOMS: atom_id res chain seq x y z
N MET A 1 -56.72 7.17 14.85
CA MET A 1 -55.46 7.90 15.09
C MET A 1 -54.34 6.96 14.67
N GLY A 2 -53.78 7.15 13.46
CA GLY A 2 -52.90 6.18 12.82
C GLY A 2 -51.44 6.30 13.28
N LEU A 3 -50.81 5.19 13.61
CA LEU A 3 -49.35 5.09 13.72
C LEU A 3 -48.80 4.47 12.43
N LYS A 4 -47.92 5.21 11.76
CA LYS A 4 -47.24 4.83 10.52
C LYS A 4 -46.11 3.82 10.81
N PRO A 5 -45.83 2.85 9.93
CA PRO A 5 -44.66 1.97 10.08
C PRO A 5 -43.36 2.76 9.82
N LYS A 6 -42.35 2.57 10.69
CA LYS A 6 -40.98 3.04 10.46
C LYS A 6 -40.26 2.03 9.57
N ILE A 7 -39.92 2.44 8.35
CA ILE A 7 -39.10 1.68 7.42
C ILE A 7 -37.64 1.90 7.82
N ILE A 8 -36.99 0.88 8.38
CA ILE A 8 -35.54 0.86 8.59
C ILE A 8 -34.93 0.45 7.25
N GLY A 9 -34.50 1.45 6.49
CA GLY A 9 -33.78 1.24 5.24
C GLY A 9 -32.35 0.81 5.53
N TYR A 10 -32.00 -0.41 5.15
CA TYR A 10 -30.60 -0.81 5.04
C TYR A 10 -30.02 -0.17 3.78
N ILE A 11 -29.04 0.72 3.94
CA ILE A 11 -28.21 1.16 2.82
C ILE A 11 -27.20 0.03 2.58
N SER A 12 -27.51 -0.87 1.67
CA SER A 12 -26.50 -1.73 1.07
C SER A 12 -25.65 -0.85 0.14
N VAL A 13 -24.51 -0.36 0.64
CA VAL A 13 -23.47 0.21 -0.22
C VAL A 13 -22.90 -0.96 -1.02
N GLY A 14 -23.45 -1.17 -2.22
CA GLY A 14 -22.84 -2.01 -3.22
C GLY A 14 -21.60 -1.29 -3.72
N VAL A 15 -20.42 -1.66 -3.19
CA VAL A 15 -19.16 -1.28 -3.80
C VAL A 15 -19.07 -2.05 -5.11
N GLY A 16 -19.35 -1.36 -6.21
CA GLY A 16 -19.07 -1.87 -7.54
C GLY A 16 -17.56 -2.07 -7.66
N ILE A 17 -17.12 -3.32 -7.73
CA ILE A 17 -15.72 -3.65 -8.02
C ILE A 17 -15.50 -3.30 -9.49
N ALA A 18 -14.98 -2.10 -9.74
CA ALA A 18 -14.40 -1.77 -11.02
C ALA A 18 -13.06 -2.53 -11.12
N MET A 19 -13.06 -3.67 -11.81
CA MET A 19 -11.84 -4.38 -12.15
C MET A 19 -11.10 -3.58 -13.23
N VAL A 20 -10.14 -2.76 -12.81
CA VAL A 20 -9.16 -2.19 -13.73
C VAL A 20 -8.11 -3.26 -13.97
N PHE A 21 -8.07 -3.82 -15.18
CA PHE A 21 -6.93 -4.62 -15.63
C PHE A 21 -5.75 -3.68 -15.85
N GLY A 22 -4.88 -3.55 -14.85
CA GLY A 22 -3.59 -2.90 -14.99
C GLY A 22 -2.74 -3.66 -16.01
N VAL A 23 -2.05 -2.92 -16.90
CA VAL A 23 -1.09 -3.49 -17.83
C VAL A 23 0.09 -4.05 -17.02
N TYR A 24 0.22 -5.38 -16.97
CA TYR A 24 1.37 -6.06 -16.38
C TYR A 24 2.60 -5.77 -17.26
N THR A 25 3.51 -4.93 -16.77
CA THR A 25 4.87 -4.90 -17.28
C THR A 25 5.62 -6.09 -16.66
N LEU A 26 6.00 -7.06 -17.49
CA LEU A 26 6.91 -8.13 -17.11
C LEU A 26 8.27 -7.49 -16.76
N ILE A 27 8.60 -7.42 -15.47
CA ILE A 27 9.94 -6.99 -15.04
C ILE A 27 10.87 -8.19 -15.18
N ASP A 28 11.85 -8.01 -16.06
CA ASP A 28 12.91 -8.95 -16.37
C ASP A 28 13.77 -9.24 -15.13
N SER A 29 14.18 -10.49 -14.98
CA SER A 29 14.83 -11.01 -13.77
C SER A 29 16.33 -10.66 -13.75
N ALA A 30 16.76 -9.84 -12.79
CA ALA A 30 18.18 -9.69 -12.46
C ALA A 30 18.46 -9.26 -11.01
N ASP A 31 17.96 -10.00 -10.01
CA ASP A 31 18.71 -10.29 -8.76
C ASP A 31 18.01 -11.40 -7.97
N LYS A 32 18.70 -12.53 -7.71
CA LYS A 32 18.08 -13.76 -7.19
C LYS A 32 17.88 -13.80 -5.67
N ASN A 33 18.10 -12.70 -4.95
CA ASN A 33 18.05 -12.75 -3.47
C ASN A 33 16.92 -11.97 -2.80
N HIS A 34 16.11 -11.17 -3.49
CA HIS A 34 14.91 -10.56 -2.89
C HIS A 34 13.87 -10.29 -3.98
N GLN A 35 13.18 -11.34 -4.45
CA GLN A 35 12.13 -11.18 -5.47
C GLN A 35 10.98 -10.34 -4.90
N SER A 36 10.85 -9.11 -5.39
CA SER A 36 9.69 -8.27 -5.12
C SER A 36 8.48 -8.91 -5.78
N ILE A 37 7.46 -9.24 -5.01
CA ILE A 37 6.22 -9.86 -5.53
C ILE A 37 5.20 -8.82 -5.99
N PHE A 38 5.35 -7.59 -5.50
CA PHE A 38 4.59 -6.42 -5.93
C PHE A 38 5.51 -5.20 -5.89
N HIS A 39 5.37 -4.29 -6.85
CA HIS A 39 6.07 -3.03 -6.88
C HIS A 39 5.21 -1.95 -7.56
N VAL A 40 5.14 -0.77 -6.96
CA VAL A 40 4.54 0.41 -7.56
C VAL A 40 5.38 1.64 -7.24
N THR A 41 5.47 2.58 -8.18
CA THR A 41 5.95 3.93 -7.92
C THR A 41 4.79 4.89 -8.12
N LEU A 42 4.32 5.49 -7.02
CA LEU A 42 3.21 6.42 -7.01
C LEU A 42 3.77 7.84 -7.13
N ALA A 43 3.93 8.32 -8.36
CA ALA A 43 4.50 9.64 -8.67
C ALA A 43 3.58 10.50 -9.56
N ASP A 44 2.40 9.99 -9.89
CA ASP A 44 1.40 10.67 -10.72
C ASP A 44 0.05 10.66 -9.97
N PRO A 45 -0.53 11.82 -9.64
CA PRO A 45 -1.83 11.93 -8.97
C PRO A 45 -2.96 11.17 -9.67
N THR A 46 -2.89 11.00 -10.99
CA THR A 46 -3.91 10.30 -11.78
C THR A 46 -3.97 8.80 -11.50
N MET A 47 -2.94 8.23 -10.87
CA MET A 47 -2.93 6.84 -10.40
C MET A 47 -3.89 6.62 -9.22
N TYR A 48 -4.27 7.68 -8.51
CA TYR A 48 -5.19 7.59 -7.38
C TYR A 48 -6.63 7.80 -7.84
N GLN A 49 -7.44 6.74 -7.75
CA GLN A 49 -8.87 6.83 -8.00
C GLN A 49 -9.58 7.06 -6.67
N ASN A 50 -10.29 8.19 -6.55
CA ASN A 50 -10.93 8.61 -5.29
C ASN A 50 -9.94 8.69 -4.11
N GLY A 51 -8.70 9.12 -4.40
CA GLY A 51 -7.68 9.34 -3.38
C GLY A 51 -6.94 8.09 -2.92
N VAL A 52 -7.12 6.95 -3.58
CA VAL A 52 -6.39 5.71 -3.28
C VAL A 52 -5.88 5.04 -4.55
N PHE A 53 -4.74 4.36 -4.43
CA PHE A 53 -4.26 3.41 -5.44
C PHE A 53 -4.79 2.02 -5.09
N THR A 54 -5.13 1.22 -6.08
CA THR A 54 -5.59 -0.17 -5.89
C THR A 54 -5.05 -1.06 -6.99
N ASP A 55 -4.62 -2.27 -6.64
CA ASP A 55 -4.19 -3.30 -7.58
C ASP A 55 -4.47 -4.70 -7.01
N SER A 56 -4.38 -5.75 -7.82
CA SER A 56 -4.57 -7.14 -7.39
C SER A 56 -3.51 -8.07 -7.98
N PHE A 57 -2.97 -8.96 -7.16
CA PHE A 57 -1.92 -9.90 -7.57
C PHE A 57 -2.00 -11.21 -6.78
N GLU A 58 -1.46 -12.29 -7.35
CA GLU A 58 -1.30 -13.56 -6.65
C GLU A 58 -0.11 -13.50 -5.69
N ILE A 59 -0.32 -13.96 -4.46
CA ILE A 59 0.71 -14.05 -3.44
C ILE A 59 0.80 -15.49 -2.94
N GLN A 60 2.01 -15.97 -2.64
CA GLN A 60 2.23 -17.30 -2.09
C GLN A 60 2.19 -17.29 -0.56
N GLU A 61 1.94 -18.44 0.06
CA GLU A 61 2.15 -18.63 1.50
C GLU A 61 3.58 -18.20 1.90
N GLY A 62 3.69 -17.47 3.02
CA GLY A 62 4.98 -17.03 3.55
C GLY A 62 4.91 -15.74 4.38
N SER A 63 6.09 -15.27 4.78
CA SER A 63 6.25 -14.00 5.50
C SER A 63 6.79 -12.92 4.58
N TYR A 64 6.30 -11.70 4.71
CA TYR A 64 6.61 -10.56 3.84
C TYR A 64 6.78 -9.27 4.64
N TYR A 65 7.39 -8.27 4.01
CA TYR A 65 7.51 -6.91 4.54
C TYR A 65 7.42 -5.88 3.41
N PHE A 66 7.00 -4.67 3.75
CA PHE A 66 7.07 -3.54 2.82
C PHE A 66 8.44 -2.89 2.85
N ALA A 67 8.96 -2.59 1.66
CA ALA A 67 10.15 -1.76 1.46
C ALA A 67 9.76 -0.50 0.71
N PHE A 68 10.33 0.62 1.12
CA PHE A 68 10.00 1.94 0.59
C PHE A 68 11.22 2.64 0.01
N VAL A 69 11.00 3.44 -1.03
CA VAL A 69 11.94 4.47 -1.48
C VAL A 69 11.21 5.81 -1.44
N PRO A 70 11.27 6.54 -0.30
CA PRO A 70 10.70 7.86 -0.15
C PRO A 70 11.68 8.98 -0.52
N ASN A 71 11.17 10.20 -0.57
CA ASN A 71 11.93 11.44 -0.56
C ASN A 71 11.25 12.49 0.36
N GLY A 72 11.76 13.71 0.36
CA GLY A 72 11.23 14.79 1.21
C GLY A 72 9.81 15.24 0.89
N ASP A 73 9.35 15.03 -0.34
CA ASP A 73 8.01 15.42 -0.77
C ASP A 73 7.00 14.28 -0.63
N SER A 74 7.46 13.06 -0.31
CA SER A 74 6.60 11.88 -0.10
C SER A 74 5.48 12.14 0.94
N PRO A 75 4.39 11.36 0.89
CA PRO A 75 3.31 11.44 1.87
C PRO A 75 3.82 11.36 3.32
N GLN A 76 3.32 12.24 4.19
CA GLN A 76 3.70 12.16 5.61
C GLN A 76 3.18 10.87 6.26
N THR A 77 2.11 10.31 5.72
CA THR A 77 1.51 9.06 6.17
C THR A 77 1.01 8.26 4.98
N ILE A 78 1.29 6.95 4.98
CA ILE A 78 0.72 6.00 4.02
C ILE A 78 -0.02 4.91 4.80
N ALA A 79 -1.30 4.73 4.50
CA ALA A 79 -2.04 3.57 4.95
C ALA A 79 -2.08 2.51 3.84
N ILE A 80 -1.68 1.29 4.16
CA ILE A 80 -1.73 0.15 3.24
C ILE A 80 -2.72 -0.88 3.78
N PHE A 81 -3.55 -1.41 2.88
CA PHE A 81 -4.49 -2.48 3.15
C PHE A 81 -4.23 -3.63 2.20
N LEU A 82 -4.18 -4.86 2.71
CA LEU A 82 -4.19 -6.08 1.91
C LEU A 82 -5.46 -6.86 2.25
N GLN A 83 -6.23 -7.23 1.22
CA GLN A 83 -7.47 -7.98 1.36
C GLN A 83 -7.47 -9.20 0.42
N GLY A 84 -7.62 -10.39 1.00
CA GLY A 84 -7.81 -11.65 0.28
C GLY A 84 -9.05 -12.40 0.78
N PRO A 85 -9.36 -13.58 0.22
CA PRO A 85 -10.56 -14.35 0.58
C PRO A 85 -10.74 -14.61 2.08
N ASN A 86 -9.64 -14.91 2.79
CA ASN A 86 -9.64 -15.15 4.24
C ASN A 86 -8.48 -14.41 4.92
N TYR A 87 -8.08 -13.27 4.35
CA TYR A 87 -6.91 -12.53 4.81
C TYR A 87 -7.20 -11.03 4.82
N TYR A 88 -6.81 -10.37 5.91
CA TYR A 88 -6.88 -8.93 6.04
C TYR A 88 -5.65 -8.43 6.79
N TYR A 89 -5.04 -7.39 6.25
CA TYR A 89 -3.93 -6.68 6.88
C TYR A 89 -4.11 -5.18 6.68
N THR A 90 -3.80 -4.41 7.70
CA THR A 90 -3.78 -2.95 7.64
C THR A 90 -2.59 -2.45 8.43
N GLU A 91 -1.90 -1.46 7.87
CA GLU A 91 -0.74 -0.85 8.50
C GLU A 91 -0.65 0.60 8.09
N ARG A 92 -0.12 1.43 8.99
CA ARG A 92 0.12 2.83 8.73
C ARG A 92 1.60 3.12 8.90
N PHE A 93 2.19 3.63 7.85
CA PHE A 93 3.59 4.05 7.83
C PHE A 93 3.68 5.56 7.95
N VAL A 94 4.58 6.04 8.80
CA VAL A 94 4.85 7.47 9.01
C VAL A 94 6.23 7.80 8.44
N LEU A 95 6.31 8.89 7.68
CA LEU A 95 7.57 9.36 7.11
C LEU A 95 8.42 9.99 8.21
N HIS A 96 9.66 9.53 8.34
CA HIS A 96 10.66 10.08 9.22
C HIS A 96 11.81 10.67 8.42
N SER A 97 12.33 11.82 8.87
CA SER A 97 13.51 12.46 8.30
C SER A 97 14.67 12.42 9.30
N ASP A 98 15.79 11.86 8.88
CA ASP A 98 17.04 11.90 9.65
C ASP A 98 17.96 12.97 9.06
N PHE A 99 18.41 13.89 9.91
CA PHE A 99 19.38 14.92 9.53
C PHE A 99 20.81 14.40 9.71
N HIS A 100 21.66 14.66 8.73
CA HIS A 100 23.08 14.32 8.75
C HIS A 100 23.91 15.57 8.47
N ASP A 101 24.89 15.82 9.35
CA ASP A 101 25.93 16.82 9.18
C ASP A 101 27.29 16.12 9.20
N THR A 102 28.05 16.29 8.12
CA THR A 102 29.38 15.68 7.95
C THR A 102 30.51 16.66 8.23
N GLY A 103 30.21 17.91 8.59
CA GLY A 103 31.15 19.02 8.70
C GLY A 103 31.54 19.67 7.37
N ILE A 104 31.19 19.05 6.23
CA ILE A 104 31.37 19.61 4.88
C ILE A 104 30.07 19.66 4.07
N SER A 105 29.03 18.95 4.51
CA SER A 105 27.70 18.94 3.90
C SER A 105 26.64 18.58 4.92
N GLU A 106 25.45 19.15 4.71
CA GLU A 106 24.23 18.88 5.44
C GLU A 106 23.21 18.25 4.49
N TYR A 107 22.58 17.15 4.89
CA TYR A 107 21.54 16.49 4.10
C TYR A 107 20.54 15.73 4.97
N TYR A 108 19.40 15.39 4.38
CA TYR A 108 18.35 14.60 5.01
C TYR A 108 18.22 13.24 4.32
N THR A 109 17.88 12.21 5.09
CA THR A 109 17.42 10.92 4.58
C THR A 109 16.00 10.65 5.06
N TRP A 110 15.22 9.91 4.27
CA TRP A 110 13.84 9.61 4.59
C TRP A 110 13.60 8.11 4.71
N SER A 111 12.79 7.72 5.69
CA SER A 111 12.36 6.35 5.88
C SER A 111 10.90 6.30 6.35
N TYR A 112 10.19 5.23 6.00
CA TYR A 112 8.85 4.98 6.52
C TYR A 112 8.94 4.02 7.70
N ILE A 113 8.32 4.40 8.80
CA ILE A 113 8.25 3.61 10.03
C ILE A 113 6.80 3.15 10.21
N GLY A 114 6.59 1.84 10.26
CA GLY A 114 5.29 1.23 10.59
C GLY A 114 5.27 0.72 12.03
N ASP A 115 4.19 0.04 12.41
CA ASP A 115 4.08 -0.59 13.72
C ASP A 115 5.10 -1.75 13.90
N GLU A 116 5.39 -2.10 15.16
CA GLU A 116 6.36 -3.14 15.53
C GLU A 116 6.02 -4.52 14.93
N GLU A 117 4.75 -4.76 14.56
CA GLU A 117 4.25 -6.00 13.97
C GLU A 117 4.10 -5.94 12.43
N SER A 118 4.83 -5.06 11.74
CA SER A 118 4.76 -4.84 10.28
C SER A 118 5.17 -6.05 9.39
N THR A 119 5.42 -7.22 9.99
CA THR A 119 5.61 -8.47 9.24
C THR A 119 4.27 -9.07 8.82
N ILE A 120 4.10 -9.25 7.53
CA ILE A 120 2.89 -9.77 6.89
C ILE A 120 3.01 -11.29 6.79
N LYS A 121 2.10 -12.04 7.43
CA LYS A 121 2.05 -13.51 7.33
C LYS A 121 0.89 -13.95 6.44
N ILE A 122 1.20 -14.48 5.26
CA ILE A 122 0.22 -15.03 4.33
C ILE A 122 0.03 -16.52 4.62
N PRO A 123 -1.16 -16.95 5.09
CA PRO A 123 -1.38 -18.32 5.58
C PRO A 123 -1.52 -19.37 4.47
N SER A 124 -1.84 -18.93 3.25
CA SER A 124 -1.96 -19.79 2.07
C SER A 124 -1.89 -18.94 0.81
N SER A 125 -1.43 -19.51 -0.29
CA SER A 125 -1.42 -18.82 -1.59
C SER A 125 -2.82 -18.37 -1.99
N GLN A 126 -2.97 -17.11 -2.39
CA GLN A 126 -4.28 -16.51 -2.71
C GLN A 126 -4.13 -15.27 -3.59
N LEU A 127 -5.23 -14.82 -4.21
CA LEU A 127 -5.32 -13.48 -4.80
C LEU A 127 -5.49 -12.46 -3.66
N ILE A 128 -4.67 -11.41 -3.68
CA ILE A 128 -4.79 -10.27 -2.76
C ILE A 128 -5.03 -9.00 -3.57
N GLN A 129 -5.94 -8.17 -3.08
CA GLN A 129 -6.07 -6.76 -3.47
C GLN A 129 -5.24 -5.92 -2.50
N ILE A 130 -4.39 -5.05 -3.02
CA ILE A 130 -3.70 -4.00 -2.26
C ILE A 130 -4.43 -2.67 -2.46
N THR A 131 -4.59 -1.90 -1.39
CA THR A 131 -5.05 -0.50 -1.43
C THR A 131 -4.05 0.37 -0.70
N ILE A 132 -3.63 1.48 -1.31
CA ILE A 132 -2.65 2.41 -0.76
C ILE A 132 -3.28 3.80 -0.71
N ASN A 133 -3.34 4.39 0.48
CA ASN A 133 -3.88 5.72 0.72
C ASN A 133 -2.77 6.65 1.24
N PRO A 134 -2.37 7.69 0.48
CA PRO A 134 -1.33 8.63 0.88
C PRO A 134 -1.84 9.82 1.70
N HIS A 135 -3.10 9.78 2.17
CA HIS A 135 -3.70 10.83 3.01
C HIS A 135 -3.58 12.23 2.41
N GLU A 136 -4.10 12.41 1.20
CA GLU A 136 -4.18 13.70 0.47
C GLU A 136 -2.87 14.25 -0.09
N ASN A 137 -1.72 13.61 0.16
CA ASN A 137 -0.48 13.92 -0.57
C ASN A 137 -0.36 13.05 -1.83
N TYR A 138 -0.93 13.49 -2.95
CA TYR A 138 -0.92 12.73 -4.21
C TYR A 138 0.26 13.06 -5.13
N ASP A 139 0.93 14.19 -4.89
CA ASP A 139 2.04 14.69 -5.71
C ASP A 139 3.41 14.19 -5.23
N GLY A 140 3.51 13.82 -3.95
CA GLY A 140 4.71 13.28 -3.34
C GLY A 140 5.06 11.88 -3.86
N PRO A 141 6.19 11.69 -4.55
CA PRO A 141 6.52 10.40 -5.12
C PRO A 141 6.95 9.42 -4.03
N VAL A 142 6.56 8.15 -4.17
CA VAL A 142 7.03 7.07 -3.32
C VAL A 142 7.04 5.76 -4.10
N SER A 143 8.12 4.98 -3.99
CA SER A 143 8.12 3.58 -4.45
C SER A 143 7.84 2.65 -3.29
N ILE A 144 6.93 1.70 -3.49
CA ILE A 144 6.49 0.72 -2.50
C ILE A 144 6.67 -0.66 -3.10
N SER A 145 7.35 -1.54 -2.36
CA SER A 145 7.61 -2.93 -2.76
C SER A 145 7.17 -3.88 -1.66
N LEU A 146 6.48 -4.96 -2.01
CA LEU A 146 6.22 -6.07 -1.09
C LEU A 146 7.25 -7.17 -1.36
N LYS A 147 8.03 -7.51 -0.34
CA LYS A 147 9.15 -8.45 -0.46
C LYS A 147 8.96 -9.62 0.48
N ARG A 148 9.32 -10.82 0.01
CA ARG A 148 9.31 -12.04 0.84
C ARG A 148 10.51 -12.03 1.79
N ILE A 149 10.30 -12.48 3.02
CA ILE A 149 11.35 -12.81 3.98
C ILE A 149 11.85 -14.22 3.64
N LEU A 150 13.16 -14.36 3.43
CA LEU A 150 13.82 -15.65 3.17
C LEU A 150 14.09 -16.42 4.46
#